data_AF-A0A1H5RYH5-F1
#
_entry.id   AF-A0A1H5RYH5-F1
#
_cell.length_a   1.000
_cell.length_b   1.000
_cell.length_c   1.000
_cell.angle_alpha   90.00
_cell.angle_beta   90.00
_cell.angle_gamma   90.00
#
_symmetry.space_group_name_H-M   'P 1'
#
loop_
_entity.id
_entity.type
_entity.pdbx_description
1 polymer ?
#
loop_
_entity_poly.entity_id
_entity_poly.type
_entity_poly.pdbx_seq_one_letter_code
_entity_poly.pdbx_strand_id
1 'polypeptide(L)'
;MVHVATDGLFDPTIQPLWAALARGEDPADARRAVGFDRVVIRPDRIALAPGQALTFNGIAQGFATDLARAALHARGFTRALVNIGEFAALGGPFRLGLADPARGLVATRTFTDRCIATSGPAAMMLRRTSHILNPRGTTPPRWSTVSVTADSATIADAASTAFCLMPRRQIRTALRRLPGRPHATLIARDGALTTLGGA
;
A
#
# COMPACT_ATOMS: atom_id res chain seq x y z
N MET A 1 1.87 -8.21 -9.80
CA MET A 1 1.85 -9.13 -8.63
C MET A 1 0.89 -8.68 -7.53
N VAL A 2 1.10 -7.53 -6.86
CA VAL A 2 0.23 -7.09 -5.74
C VAL A 2 -1.23 -6.92 -6.17
N HIS A 3 -1.48 -6.38 -7.37
CA HIS A 3 -2.80 -6.34 -7.98
C HIS A 3 -3.49 -7.72 -7.95
N VAL A 4 -2.85 -8.75 -8.49
CA VAL A 4 -3.38 -10.13 -8.51
C VAL A 4 -3.53 -10.72 -7.10
N ALA A 5 -2.54 -10.51 -6.21
CA ALA A 5 -2.59 -11.04 -4.84
C ALA A 5 -3.74 -10.45 -4.02
N THR A 6 -4.12 -9.20 -4.30
CA THR A 6 -5.21 -8.45 -3.68
C THR A 6 -6.50 -8.49 -4.49
N ASP A 7 -6.53 -9.35 -5.51
CA ASP A 7 -7.68 -9.57 -6.40
C ASP A 7 -8.12 -8.28 -7.15
N GLY A 8 -7.23 -7.29 -7.24
CA GLY A 8 -7.48 -5.99 -7.86
C GLY A 8 -7.94 -4.90 -6.89
N LEU A 9 -7.80 -5.08 -5.57
CA LEU A 9 -8.02 -3.97 -4.62
C LEU A 9 -6.85 -2.99 -4.56
N PHE A 10 -5.64 -3.44 -4.92
CA PHE A 10 -4.59 -2.56 -5.39
C PHE A 10 -4.71 -2.43 -6.92
N ASP A 11 -5.14 -1.28 -7.43
CA ASP A 11 -5.25 -1.03 -8.86
C ASP A 11 -4.67 0.35 -9.22
N PRO A 12 -3.56 0.41 -9.98
CA PRO A 12 -2.94 1.68 -10.36
C PRO A 12 -3.77 2.47 -11.39
N THR A 13 -4.82 1.88 -12.00
CA THR A 13 -5.72 2.59 -12.91
C THR A 13 -6.81 3.40 -12.21
N ILE A 14 -6.76 3.51 -10.87
CA ILE A 14 -7.72 4.26 -10.05
C ILE A 14 -7.71 5.79 -10.32
N GLN A 15 -6.71 6.30 -11.04
CA GLN A 15 -6.46 7.74 -11.19
C GLN A 15 -7.65 8.55 -11.72
N PRO A 16 -8.42 8.12 -12.74
CA PRO A 16 -9.59 8.86 -13.20
C PRO A 16 -10.64 9.01 -12.09
N LEU A 17 -10.91 7.92 -11.35
CA LEU A 17 -11.85 7.93 -10.23
C LEU A 17 -11.37 8.85 -9.10
N TRP A 18 -10.08 8.78 -8.77
CA TRP A 18 -9.47 9.64 -7.77
C TRP A 18 -9.62 11.12 -8.14
N ALA A 19 -9.34 11.47 -9.40
CA ALA A 19 -9.40 12.84 -9.89
C ALA A 19 -10.82 13.41 -9.90
N ALA A 20 -11.81 12.62 -10.32
CA ALA A 20 -13.22 13.02 -10.29
C ALA A 20 -13.68 13.33 -8.85
N LEU A 21 -13.36 12.44 -7.89
CA LEU A 21 -13.74 12.64 -6.49
C LEU A 21 -13.00 13.82 -5.84
N ALA A 22 -11.74 14.06 -6.20
CA ALA A 22 -10.98 15.22 -5.74
C ALA A 22 -11.63 16.54 -6.20
N ARG A 23 -12.15 16.57 -7.43
CA ARG A 23 -12.89 17.73 -7.99
C ARG A 23 -14.34 17.83 -7.55
N GLY A 24 -14.89 16.77 -6.95
CA GLY A 24 -16.30 16.71 -6.54
C GLY A 24 -17.27 16.44 -7.70
N GLU A 25 -16.79 15.77 -8.74
CA GLU A 25 -17.56 15.38 -9.92
C GLU A 25 -18.26 14.02 -9.71
N ASP A 26 -19.24 13.70 -10.56
CA ASP A 26 -19.86 12.38 -10.58
C ASP A 26 -18.82 11.30 -10.99
N PRO A 27 -18.55 10.31 -10.12
CA PRO A 27 -17.56 9.28 -10.40
C PRO A 27 -18.05 8.19 -11.37
N ALA A 28 -19.29 8.20 -11.86
CA ALA A 28 -19.86 7.12 -12.66
C ALA A 28 -19.02 6.79 -13.91
N ASP A 29 -18.64 7.81 -14.67
CA ASP A 29 -17.85 7.66 -15.90
C ASP A 29 -16.39 7.32 -15.59
N ALA A 30 -15.81 8.02 -14.62
CA ALA A 30 -14.46 7.80 -14.15
C ALA A 30 -14.26 6.36 -13.62
N ARG A 31 -15.28 5.77 -13.00
CA ARG A 31 -15.25 4.39 -12.53
C ARG A 31 -15.19 3.38 -13.68
N ARG A 32 -15.85 3.66 -14.81
CA ARG A 32 -15.78 2.78 -16.01
C ARG A 32 -14.40 2.79 -16.67
N ALA A 33 -13.55 3.76 -16.35
CA ALA A 33 -12.17 3.76 -16.80
C ALA A 33 -11.25 2.85 -15.96
N VAL A 34 -11.63 2.49 -14.73
CA VAL A 34 -10.79 1.63 -13.87
C VAL A 34 -10.79 0.18 -14.39
N GLY A 35 -9.62 -0.45 -14.42
CA GLY A 35 -9.42 -1.86 -14.78
C GLY A 35 -8.02 -2.13 -15.31
N PHE A 36 -7.13 -2.64 -14.45
CA PHE A 36 -5.74 -2.93 -14.83
C PHE A 36 -5.60 -4.02 -15.91
N ASP A 37 -6.57 -4.91 -16.05
CA ASP A 37 -6.66 -5.93 -17.10
C ASP A 37 -6.71 -5.34 -18.52
N ARG A 38 -7.14 -4.08 -18.66
CA ARG A 38 -7.20 -3.35 -19.94
C ARG A 38 -5.88 -2.64 -20.28
N VAL A 39 -4.93 -2.59 -19.35
CA VAL A 39 -3.62 -2.00 -19.59
C VAL A 39 -2.76 -3.01 -20.34
N VAL A 40 -2.31 -2.64 -21.54
CA VAL A 40 -1.48 -3.52 -22.35
C VAL A 40 -0.02 -3.19 -22.10
N ILE A 41 0.69 -4.11 -21.47
CA ILE A 41 2.13 -4.00 -21.19
C ILE A 41 2.89 -4.91 -22.15
N ARG A 42 3.74 -4.33 -22.98
CA ARG A 42 4.68 -5.02 -23.87
C ARG A 42 6.10 -4.50 -23.64
N PRO A 43 7.16 -5.22 -24.05
CA PRO A 43 8.54 -4.80 -23.82
C PRO A 43 8.87 -3.40 -24.35
N ASP A 44 8.22 -2.99 -25.43
CA ASP A 44 8.45 -1.74 -26.16
C ASP A 44 7.42 -0.63 -25.84
N ARG A 45 6.29 -0.97 -25.21
CA ARG A 45 5.20 -0.02 -24.99
C ARG A 45 4.25 -0.40 -23.86
N ILE A 46 3.70 0.64 -23.23
CA ILE A 46 2.53 0.54 -22.35
C ILE A 46 1.40 1.31 -23.02
N ALA A 47 0.26 0.66 -23.27
CA ALA A 47 -0.93 1.28 -23.85
C ALA A 47 -2.09 1.26 -22.87
N LEU A 48 -2.78 2.40 -22.78
CA LEU A 48 -3.95 2.63 -21.94
C LEU A 48 -5.20 2.68 -22.82
N ALA A 49 -6.29 2.07 -22.36
CA ALA A 49 -7.58 2.20 -23.03
C ALA A 49 -8.13 3.64 -22.90
N PRO A 50 -9.07 4.07 -23.76
CA PRO A 50 -9.67 5.39 -23.65
C PRO A 50 -10.18 5.69 -22.23
N GLY A 51 -9.83 6.87 -21.72
CA GLY A 51 -10.19 7.34 -20.38
C GLY A 51 -9.34 6.77 -19.23
N GLN A 52 -8.48 5.77 -19.47
CA GLN A 52 -7.58 5.25 -18.44
C GLN A 52 -6.45 6.24 -18.12
N ALA A 53 -6.10 6.29 -16.85
CA ALA A 53 -4.89 6.94 -16.37
C ALA A 53 -4.28 6.08 -15.28
N LEU A 54 -2.95 6.11 -15.17
CA LEU A 54 -2.21 5.43 -14.11
C LEU A 54 -1.86 6.40 -13.00
N THR A 55 -1.79 5.87 -11.79
CA THR A 55 -1.17 6.51 -10.64
C THR A 55 -0.27 5.53 -9.92
N PHE A 56 0.77 6.08 -9.31
CA PHE A 56 1.73 5.33 -8.52
C PHE A 56 1.75 5.79 -7.06
N ASN A 57 0.75 6.56 -6.62
CA ASN A 57 0.75 7.15 -5.28
C ASN A 57 0.79 6.11 -4.15
N GLY A 58 0.29 4.88 -4.36
CA GLY A 58 0.34 3.78 -3.38
C GLY A 58 1.46 2.77 -3.61
N ILE A 59 2.53 3.14 -4.32
CA ILE A 59 3.68 2.25 -4.59
C ILE A 59 4.99 2.99 -4.84
N ALA A 60 4.94 4.26 -5.28
CA ALA A 60 6.10 5.04 -5.66
C ALA A 60 7.04 5.32 -4.48
N GLN A 61 6.50 5.58 -3.29
CA GLN A 61 7.30 5.82 -2.09
C GLN A 61 8.02 4.55 -1.66
N GLY A 62 7.33 3.40 -1.69
CA GLY A 62 7.96 2.10 -1.49
C GLY A 62 9.08 1.82 -2.50
N PHE A 63 8.84 2.12 -3.79
CA PHE A 63 9.85 1.94 -4.85
C PHE A 63 11.09 2.83 -4.65
N ALA A 64 10.89 4.13 -4.38
CA ALA A 64 11.99 5.05 -4.10
C ALA A 64 12.79 4.63 -2.85
N THR A 65 12.10 4.14 -1.81
CA THR A 65 12.71 3.62 -0.58
C THR A 65 13.59 2.40 -0.87
N ASP A 66 13.12 1.46 -1.70
CA ASP A 66 13.91 0.29 -2.10
C ASP A 66 15.18 0.70 -2.88
N LEU A 67 15.07 1.67 -3.82
CA LEU A 67 16.22 2.19 -4.56
C LEU A 67 17.26 2.85 -3.65
N ALA A 68 16.82 3.66 -2.69
CA ALA A 68 17.70 4.30 -1.73
C ALA A 68 18.42 3.28 -0.84
N ARG A 69 17.71 2.26 -0.35
CA ARG A 69 18.32 1.14 0.40
C ARG A 69 19.39 0.43 -0.45
N ALA A 70 19.07 0.09 -1.70
CA ALA A 70 20.01 -0.58 -2.60
C ALA A 70 21.26 0.27 -2.89
N ALA A 71 21.08 1.57 -3.09
CA ALA A 71 22.19 2.51 -3.33
C ALA A 71 23.14 2.65 -2.15
N LEU A 72 22.63 2.56 -0.91
CA LEU A 72 23.45 2.52 0.31
C LEU A 72 24.20 1.19 0.42
N HIS A 73 23.52 0.06 0.24
CA HIS A 73 24.17 -1.25 0.26
C HIS A 73 25.30 -1.35 -0.78
N ALA A 74 25.08 -0.87 -2.01
CA ALA A 74 26.09 -0.86 -3.07
C ALA A 74 27.33 0.01 -2.75
N ARG A 75 27.21 0.95 -1.79
CA ARG A 75 28.32 1.77 -1.29
C ARG A 75 29.03 1.17 -0.08
N GLY A 76 28.68 -0.07 0.31
CA GLY A 76 29.30 -0.78 1.43
C GLY A 76 28.71 -0.45 2.80
N PHE A 77 27.61 0.30 2.88
CA PHE A 77 26.89 0.44 4.14
C PHE A 77 26.28 -0.91 4.55
N THR A 78 26.43 -1.27 5.82
CA THR A 78 25.91 -2.52 6.39
C THR A 78 24.78 -2.30 7.39
N ARG A 79 24.59 -1.06 7.86
CA ARG A 79 23.55 -0.69 8.80
C ARG A 79 22.97 0.70 8.49
N ALA A 80 21.72 0.76 8.05
CA ALA A 80 20.99 2.01 7.81
C ALA A 80 19.47 1.79 7.92
N LEU A 81 18.74 2.83 8.31
CA LEU A 81 17.28 2.86 8.24
C LEU A 81 16.86 4.00 7.31
N VAL A 82 16.35 3.65 6.14
CA VAL A 82 15.87 4.61 5.14
C VAL A 82 14.41 4.94 5.42
N ASN A 83 14.03 6.21 5.28
CA ASN A 83 12.64 6.66 5.31
C ASN A 83 12.36 7.68 4.20
N ILE A 84 11.56 7.29 3.19
CA ILE A 84 11.08 8.17 2.10
C ILE A 84 9.54 8.11 2.06
N GLY A 85 8.92 8.17 3.24
CA GLY A 85 7.50 7.86 3.43
C GLY A 85 7.32 6.44 3.95
N GLU A 86 8.11 5.50 3.42
CA GLU A 86 8.17 4.12 3.89
C GLU A 86 9.54 3.78 4.48
N PHE A 87 9.58 2.81 5.40
CA PHE A 87 10.80 2.42 6.08
C PHE A 87 11.45 1.20 5.41
N ALA A 88 12.76 1.24 5.21
CA ALA A 88 13.53 0.08 4.81
C ALA A 88 14.82 -0.04 5.63
N ALA A 89 14.98 -1.17 6.31
CA ALA A 89 16.21 -1.50 7.02
C ALA A 89 17.22 -2.16 6.09
N LEU A 90 18.46 -1.71 6.24
CA LEU A 90 19.68 -2.39 5.83
C LEU A 90 20.40 -2.80 7.12
N GLY A 91 20.60 -4.09 7.34
CA GLY A 91 21.00 -4.65 8.62
C GLY A 91 19.95 -4.47 9.71
N GLY A 92 20.40 -4.37 10.97
CA GLY A 92 19.52 -4.23 12.13
C GLY A 92 20.11 -4.82 13.41
N PRO A 93 19.31 -4.99 14.47
CA PRO A 93 17.88 -4.66 14.52
C PRO A 93 17.61 -3.15 14.60
N PHE A 94 16.47 -2.74 14.06
CA PHE A 94 15.86 -1.43 14.26
C PHE A 94 14.49 -1.59 14.94
N ARG A 95 14.08 -0.60 15.73
CA ARG A 95 12.78 -0.56 16.41
C ARG A 95 11.98 0.63 15.91
N LEU A 96 10.82 0.36 15.32
CA LEU A 96 9.91 1.38 14.79
C LEU A 96 8.59 1.38 15.56
N GLY A 97 8.06 2.57 15.83
CA GLY A 97 6.71 2.75 16.36
C GLY A 97 5.66 2.64 15.26
N LEU A 98 4.60 1.90 15.51
CA LEU A 98 3.40 1.88 14.66
C LEU A 98 2.37 2.81 15.30
N ALA A 99 1.99 3.86 14.56
CA ALA A 99 1.07 4.88 15.04
C ALA A 99 -0.24 4.87 14.24
N ASP A 100 -1.34 5.21 14.92
CA ASP A 100 -2.65 5.46 14.33
C ASP A 100 -2.98 6.96 14.49
N PRO A 101 -3.47 7.66 13.45
CA PRO A 101 -3.73 9.09 13.53
C PRO A 101 -4.65 9.51 14.69
N ALA A 102 -5.59 8.65 15.08
CA ALA A 102 -6.54 8.95 16.16
C ALA A 102 -6.04 8.54 17.56
N ARG A 103 -4.97 7.74 17.66
CA ARG A 103 -4.54 7.12 18.93
C ARG A 103 -3.08 7.34 19.28
N GLY A 104 -2.28 7.89 18.36
CA GLY A 104 -0.84 7.99 18.52
C GLY A 104 -0.17 6.63 18.41
N LEU A 105 0.89 6.40 19.18
CA LEU A 105 1.67 5.16 19.17
C LEU A 105 0.88 3.99 19.76
N VAL A 106 0.64 2.95 18.97
CA VAL A 106 -0.17 1.78 19.39
C VAL A 106 0.63 0.48 19.49
N ALA A 107 1.79 0.40 18.84
CA ALA A 107 2.67 -0.75 18.93
C ALA A 107 4.11 -0.37 18.58
N THR A 108 5.05 -1.28 18.85
CA THR A 108 6.41 -1.18 18.31
C THR A 108 6.78 -2.47 17.59
N ARG A 109 7.59 -2.36 16.55
CA ARG A 109 8.07 -3.49 15.75
C ARG A 109 9.59 -3.45 15.67
N THR A 110 10.22 -4.54 16.06
CA THR A 110 11.66 -4.75 15.86
C THR A 110 11.86 -5.59 14.61
N PHE A 111 12.78 -5.17 13.74
CA PHE A 111 13.04 -5.82 12.45
C PHE A 111 14.49 -5.60 11.99
N THR A 112 14.96 -6.53 11.17
CA THR A 112 16.30 -6.57 10.56
C THR A 112 16.10 -6.89 9.09
N ASP A 113 16.76 -6.16 8.19
CA ASP A 113 16.71 -6.39 6.73
C ASP A 113 15.29 -6.49 6.15
N ARG A 114 14.35 -5.72 6.72
CA ARG A 114 12.94 -5.70 6.33
C ARG A 114 12.46 -4.28 6.13
N CYS A 115 11.35 -4.15 5.42
CA CYS A 115 10.68 -2.89 5.14
C CYS A 115 9.34 -2.83 5.86
N ILE A 116 8.91 -1.64 6.25
CA ILE A 116 7.59 -1.40 6.82
C ILE A 116 6.95 -0.22 6.10
N ALA A 117 5.74 -0.42 5.61
CA ALA A 117 4.90 0.66 5.07
C ALA A 117 3.58 0.76 5.83
N THR A 118 3.03 1.96 5.97
CA THR A 118 1.80 2.19 6.74
C THR A 118 0.80 3.05 5.98
N SER A 119 -0.39 2.51 5.75
CA SER A 119 -1.50 3.22 5.12
C SER A 119 -2.60 3.54 6.12
N GLY A 120 -3.00 4.81 6.18
CA GLY A 120 -4.07 5.32 7.02
C GLY A 120 -5.12 6.04 6.17
N PRO A 121 -6.34 5.50 5.99
CA PRO A 121 -7.41 6.16 5.23
C PRO A 121 -7.73 7.60 5.66
N ALA A 122 -7.52 7.94 6.93
CA ALA A 122 -7.76 9.27 7.48
C ALA A 122 -6.57 10.24 7.31
N ALA A 123 -5.41 9.77 6.84
CA ALA A 123 -4.23 10.61 6.64
C ALA A 123 -4.43 11.67 5.53
N MET A 124 -5.32 11.39 4.57
CA MET A 124 -5.72 12.32 3.53
C MET A 124 -7.17 12.06 3.09
N MET A 125 -7.95 13.14 2.96
CA MET A 125 -9.34 13.11 2.55
C MET A 125 -9.54 13.79 1.19
N LEU A 126 -10.24 13.11 0.28
CA LEU A 126 -10.82 13.67 -0.94
C LEU A 126 -12.18 14.27 -0.60
N ARG A 127 -12.18 15.54 -0.20
CA ARG A 127 -13.38 16.26 0.27
C ARG A 127 -14.08 15.49 1.41
N ARG A 128 -15.10 14.68 1.09
CA ARG A 128 -15.90 13.90 2.05
C ARG A 128 -15.51 12.41 2.13
N THR A 129 -14.55 11.95 1.34
CA THR A 129 -14.17 10.52 1.24
C THR A 129 -12.67 10.34 1.47
N SER A 130 -12.23 9.13 1.84
CA SER A 130 -10.79 8.83 1.96
C SER A 130 -10.11 8.84 0.60
N HIS A 131 -8.81 9.17 0.57
CA HIS A 131 -7.98 8.99 -0.64
C HIS A 131 -7.74 7.51 -1.01
N ILE A 132 -7.95 6.57 -0.08
CA ILE A 132 -7.90 5.14 -0.37
C ILE A 132 -9.28 4.70 -0.85
N LEU A 133 -9.38 4.52 -2.17
CA LEU A 133 -10.63 4.25 -2.87
C LEU A 133 -10.75 2.78 -3.25
N ASN A 134 -11.98 2.26 -3.24
CA ASN A 134 -12.25 0.92 -3.73
C ASN A 134 -12.41 0.93 -5.27
N PRO A 135 -11.47 0.34 -6.05
CA PRO A 135 -11.59 0.28 -7.51
C PRO A 135 -12.87 -0.44 -7.97
N ARG A 136 -13.36 -1.40 -7.17
CA ARG A 136 -14.44 -2.32 -7.53
C ARG A 136 -15.80 -1.92 -6.99
N GLY A 137 -15.91 -0.81 -6.26
CA GLY A 137 -17.19 -0.35 -5.71
C GLY A 137 -17.08 0.86 -4.81
N THR A 138 -18.05 1.02 -3.91
CA THR A 138 -18.16 2.17 -3.00
C THR A 138 -17.89 1.82 -1.54
N THR A 139 -17.52 0.56 -1.24
CA THR A 139 -17.22 0.14 0.13
C THR A 139 -16.06 0.95 0.71
N PRO A 140 -16.25 1.64 1.84
CA PRO A 140 -15.20 2.45 2.45
C PRO A 140 -14.10 1.57 3.07
N PRO A 141 -12.91 2.16 3.35
CA PRO A 141 -11.87 1.48 4.10
C PRO A 141 -12.35 0.93 5.45
N ARG A 142 -11.94 -0.31 5.74
CA ARG A 142 -12.33 -1.09 6.91
C ARG A 142 -11.49 -0.79 8.14
N TRP A 143 -10.21 -0.54 7.94
CA TRP A 143 -9.23 -0.35 9.01
C TRP A 143 -8.93 1.13 9.20
N SER A 144 -8.60 1.51 10.43
CA SER A 144 -8.11 2.86 10.76
C SER A 144 -6.70 3.05 10.24
N THR A 145 -5.85 2.05 10.44
CA THR A 145 -4.46 2.02 9.98
C THR A 145 -4.06 0.58 9.67
N VAL A 146 -3.25 0.40 8.62
CA VAL A 146 -2.63 -0.88 8.27
C VAL A 146 -1.14 -0.69 8.06
N SER A 147 -0.33 -1.43 8.81
CA SER A 147 1.12 -1.50 8.60
C SER A 147 1.50 -2.87 8.05
N VAL A 148 2.28 -2.91 6.96
CA VAL A 148 2.77 -4.15 6.36
C VAL A 148 4.28 -4.23 6.50
N THR A 149 4.79 -5.35 6.98
CA THR A 149 6.22 -5.69 6.97
C THR A 149 6.51 -6.67 5.83
N ALA A 150 7.48 -6.36 4.97
CA ALA A 150 7.89 -7.19 3.82
C ALA A 150 9.38 -7.05 3.50
N ASP A 151 9.91 -7.83 2.56
CA ASP A 151 11.31 -7.70 2.10
C ASP A 151 11.56 -6.47 1.22
N SER A 152 10.47 -5.92 0.65
CA SER A 152 10.48 -4.77 -0.25
C SER A 152 9.50 -3.72 0.27
N ALA A 153 9.95 -2.47 0.33
CA ALA A 153 9.11 -1.34 0.66
C ALA A 153 8.02 -1.14 -0.40
N THR A 154 8.33 -1.41 -1.68
CA THR A 154 7.38 -1.42 -2.80
C THR A 154 6.20 -2.36 -2.55
N ILE A 155 6.47 -3.59 -2.10
CA ILE A 155 5.40 -4.56 -1.79
C ILE A 155 4.63 -4.12 -0.55
N ALA A 156 5.33 -3.64 0.48
CA ALA A 156 4.69 -3.21 1.72
C ALA A 156 3.69 -2.08 1.47
N ASP A 157 4.09 -1.05 0.70
CA ASP A 157 3.29 0.15 0.36
C ASP A 157 2.00 -0.20 -0.41
N ALA A 158 2.16 -0.96 -1.49
CA ALA A 158 1.03 -1.40 -2.30
C ALA A 158 0.09 -2.33 -1.50
N ALA A 159 0.64 -3.23 -0.69
CA ALA A 159 -0.15 -4.14 0.13
C ALA A 159 -0.89 -3.41 1.26
N SER A 160 -0.26 -2.47 1.97
CA SER A 160 -0.91 -1.72 3.05
C SER A 160 -2.09 -0.91 2.53
N THR A 161 -1.94 -0.31 1.34
CA THR A 161 -3.02 0.41 0.65
C THR A 161 -4.20 -0.50 0.35
N ALA A 162 -3.96 -1.68 -0.24
CA ALA A 162 -5.03 -2.62 -0.57
C ALA A 162 -5.71 -3.19 0.69
N PHE A 163 -4.91 -3.51 1.71
CA PHE A 163 -5.38 -4.16 2.92
C PHE A 163 -6.32 -3.28 3.74
N CYS A 164 -6.23 -1.95 3.61
CA CYS A 164 -7.23 -1.01 4.15
C CYS A 164 -8.67 -1.36 3.71
N LEU A 165 -8.86 -1.97 2.55
CA LEU A 165 -10.17 -2.31 1.97
C LEU A 165 -10.59 -3.77 2.23
N MET A 166 -9.64 -4.62 2.63
CA MET A 166 -9.81 -6.08 2.68
C MET A 166 -10.28 -6.58 4.05
N PRO A 167 -11.22 -7.54 4.13
CA PRO A 167 -11.48 -8.29 5.34
C PRO A 167 -10.30 -9.20 5.70
N ARG A 168 -10.16 -9.52 7.00
CA ARG A 168 -9.05 -10.33 7.55
C ARG A 168 -8.77 -11.62 6.76
N ARG A 169 -9.82 -12.33 6.33
CA ARG A 169 -9.70 -13.58 5.54
C ARG A 169 -8.97 -13.35 4.22
N GLN A 170 -9.34 -12.29 3.49
CA GLN A 170 -8.71 -11.97 2.21
C GLN A 170 -7.27 -11.50 2.41
N ILE A 171 -6.99 -10.72 3.47
CA ILE A 171 -5.62 -10.31 3.82
C ILE A 171 -4.72 -11.53 4.04
N ARG A 172 -5.17 -12.53 4.82
CA ARG A 172 -4.40 -13.77 5.02
C ARG A 172 -4.10 -14.49 3.70
N THR A 173 -5.07 -14.55 2.78
CA THR A 173 -4.86 -15.14 1.46
C THR A 173 -3.84 -14.35 0.63
N ALA A 174 -3.93 -13.02 0.63
CA ALA A 174 -2.97 -12.18 -0.08
C ALA A 174 -1.56 -12.30 0.50
N LEU A 175 -1.41 -12.32 1.83
CA LEU A 175 -0.11 -12.51 2.49
C LEU A 175 0.59 -13.81 2.07
N ARG A 176 -0.16 -14.90 1.84
CA ARG A 176 0.41 -16.17 1.32
C ARG A 176 0.80 -16.11 -0.16
N ARG A 177 0.21 -15.20 -0.94
CA ARG A 177 0.50 -15.03 -2.38
C ARG A 177 1.64 -14.05 -2.64
N LEU A 178 1.95 -13.20 -1.67
CA LEU A 178 3.04 -12.23 -1.75
C LEU A 178 4.38 -12.89 -1.38
N PRO A 179 5.48 -12.55 -2.07
CA PRO A 179 6.79 -13.11 -1.79
C PRO A 179 7.35 -12.53 -0.48
N GLY A 180 8.34 -13.22 0.09
CA GLY A 180 9.03 -12.73 1.28
C GLY A 180 8.22 -12.84 2.57
N ARG A 181 7.14 -13.66 2.59
CA ARG A 181 6.31 -13.95 3.77
C ARG A 181 5.97 -12.67 4.56
N PRO A 182 5.22 -11.73 3.99
CA PRO A 182 4.89 -10.50 4.68
C PRO A 182 3.97 -10.73 5.88
N HIS A 183 3.93 -9.75 6.77
CA HIS A 183 2.99 -9.69 7.88
C HIS A 183 2.26 -8.35 7.86
N ALA A 184 1.04 -8.31 8.38
CA ALA A 184 0.24 -7.08 8.48
C ALA A 184 -0.23 -6.87 9.91
N THR A 185 -0.01 -5.68 10.46
CA THR A 185 -0.64 -5.20 11.69
C THR A 185 -1.80 -4.30 11.31
N LEU A 186 -3.00 -4.66 11.75
CA LEU A 186 -4.26 -4.00 11.46
C LEU A 186 -4.79 -3.32 12.72
N ILE A 187 -5.22 -2.08 12.59
CA ILE A 187 -5.83 -1.31 13.68
C ILE A 187 -7.27 -1.00 13.26
N ALA A 188 -8.23 -1.53 13.99
CA ALA A 188 -9.65 -1.26 13.78
C ALA A 188 -10.03 0.14 14.29
N ARG A 189 -11.21 0.63 13.88
CA ARG A 189 -11.69 1.97 14.25
C ARG A 189 -12.01 2.14 15.73
N ASP A 190 -12.24 1.03 16.45
CA ASP A 190 -12.38 0.97 17.91
C ASP A 190 -11.01 0.89 18.61
N GLY A 191 -9.93 0.65 17.87
CA GLY A 191 -8.57 0.52 18.37
C GLY A 191 -8.10 -0.92 18.54
N ALA A 192 -8.95 -1.91 18.26
CA ALA A 192 -8.54 -3.30 18.33
C ALA A 192 -7.40 -3.58 17.35
N LEU A 193 -6.27 -4.06 17.88
CA LEU A 193 -5.07 -4.39 17.13
C LEU A 193 -5.07 -5.88 16.78
N THR A 194 -4.70 -6.21 15.54
CA THR A 194 -4.56 -7.60 15.09
C THR A 194 -3.36 -7.74 14.18
N THR A 195 -2.47 -8.69 14.45
CA THR A 195 -1.35 -9.02 13.55
C THR A 195 -1.64 -10.32 12.79
N LEU A 196 -1.44 -10.31 11.48
CA LEU A 196 -1.62 -11.43 10.56
C LEU A 196 -0.29 -11.76 9.89
N GLY A 197 0.00 -13.04 9.66
CA GLY A 197 1.18 -13.50 8.91
C GLY A 197 0.85 -14.43 7.77
N GLY A 198 1.74 -14.50 6.77
CA GLY A 198 1.78 -15.61 5.81
C GLY A 198 2.40 -16.82 6.50
N ALA A 199 1.56 -17.74 6.99
CA ALA A 199 2.01 -19.06 7.42
C ALA A 199 2.59 -19.84 6.23
#